data_AF-A0A934KFU3-F1
#
_entry.id   AF-A0A934KFU3-F1
#
_cell.length_a   1.000
_cell.length_b   1.000
_cell.length_c   1.000
_cell.angle_alpha   90.00
_cell.angle_beta   90.00
_cell.angle_gamma   90.00
#
_symmetry.space_group_name_H-M   'P 1'
#
loop_
_entity.id
_entity.type
_entity.pdbx_description
1 polymer ?
#
loop_
_entity_poly.entity_id
_entity_poly.type
_entity_poly.pdbx_seq_one_letter_code
_entity_poly.pdbx_strand_id
1 'polypeptide(L)'
;MNFLLKRPAIRTVFLALAATVASGAALVTPAQHAAADNTYGVVGYDISWPQCMQAMPAPSFDIAIIGINDGHGFSGNPCINSELQWSRQASLPADVYINADYTQTTPSQGANGPAGQCAPSDLNCYGYNYGWNNAQYSLNYASANGVTAQVWWLDVETTNYWATNDDGSYNNPANASAIQGGIDALRVAGKTAGTYSTRYQWSLIAGSSYRPQVPVWYAGASDVNQAAAFCSQSNSFTGGPVWLTQFPLNGYDGDYACTTQTGWGALVGIHFASLDTAARGSAAIGINDNRVYARNPSGSSFGALATWSSTPFFGSRSTSFANLQGPGRAASAVAINDSSIWVMLNSGTTLGAPQRWSAVPFFGSRATVMADVDGSGRESAVAINDFSVWVMLNNGSGFDPPTQWSSAQFYGSQGTYAAVVDGSHRASLIAINDAGIWVLPNLGGSFGPPQPWAGSRFFGTRGTFVADIDGSGRASAVAINDSGIWVESNTGAGGFAAPQRWATGDFYSSWAYVADVDGSGRASAIVAGPGGIWVRRNLGGAFGAPEHWFPEPFDGTH
;
A
#
# COMPACT_ATOMS: atom_id res chain seq x y z
N MET A 1 -66.48 4.52 -17.82
CA MET A 1 -65.75 3.77 -18.87
C MET A 1 -64.76 2.88 -18.13
N ASN A 2 -65.00 1.57 -17.97
CA ASN A 2 -64.76 0.49 -18.94
C ASN A 2 -63.24 0.31 -19.17
N PHE A 3 -62.55 -0.81 -18.94
CA PHE A 3 -62.85 -2.17 -18.39
C PHE A 3 -61.48 -2.84 -18.02
N LEU A 4 -61.28 -3.93 -17.26
CA LEU A 4 -62.08 -4.92 -16.47
C LEU A 4 -61.65 -4.82 -14.96
N LEU A 5 -61.89 -5.66 -13.93
CA LEU A 5 -62.28 -7.08 -13.66
C LEU A 5 -61.14 -8.13 -13.92
N LYS A 6 -60.91 -9.20 -13.11
CA LYS A 6 -61.62 -9.84 -11.96
C LYS A 6 -60.65 -10.52 -10.95
N ARG A 7 -61.14 -10.69 -9.71
CA ARG A 7 -60.71 -11.48 -8.52
C ARG A 7 -59.65 -12.60 -8.65
N PRO A 8 -58.80 -12.83 -7.61
CA PRO A 8 -58.02 -14.07 -7.44
C PRO A 8 -58.85 -15.23 -6.88
N ALA A 9 -58.32 -16.47 -6.97
CA ALA A 9 -58.92 -17.69 -6.40
C ALA A 9 -57.84 -18.62 -5.78
N ILE A 10 -58.25 -19.45 -4.82
CA ILE A 10 -57.37 -20.30 -3.99
C ILE A 10 -57.27 -21.72 -4.57
N ARG A 11 -56.06 -22.27 -4.64
CA ARG A 11 -55.70 -23.69 -4.41
C ARG A 11 -54.16 -23.81 -4.29
N THR A 12 -53.61 -24.26 -3.15
CA THR A 12 -53.50 -25.64 -2.65
C THR A 12 -52.32 -26.39 -3.27
N VAL A 13 -51.42 -26.87 -2.41
CA VAL A 13 -50.12 -27.49 -2.72
C VAL A 13 -50.28 -28.90 -3.30
N PHE A 14 -49.41 -29.25 -4.24
CA PHE A 14 -48.97 -30.63 -4.47
C PHE A 14 -47.44 -30.68 -4.43
N LEU A 15 -46.88 -31.61 -3.67
CA LEU A 15 -45.47 -32.00 -3.81
C LEU A 15 -45.35 -32.97 -4.99
N ALA A 16 -44.34 -32.76 -5.83
CA ALA A 16 -43.86 -33.76 -6.77
C ALA A 16 -42.33 -33.85 -6.63
N LEU A 17 -41.82 -35.07 -6.43
CA LEU A 17 -40.39 -35.30 -6.21
C LEU A 17 -39.67 -35.36 -7.57
N ALA A 18 -38.70 -34.47 -7.78
CA ALA A 18 -37.83 -34.49 -8.96
C ALA A 18 -36.36 -34.56 -8.51
N ALA A 19 -35.77 -35.76 -8.56
CA ALA A 19 -34.39 -35.97 -8.21
C ALA A 19 -33.46 -35.62 -9.38
N THR A 20 -32.93 -34.39 -9.40
CA THR A 20 -31.77 -34.06 -10.22
C THR A 20 -30.50 -34.38 -9.45
N VAL A 21 -29.72 -35.34 -9.95
CA VAL A 21 -28.36 -35.60 -9.47
C VAL A 21 -27.47 -34.48 -9.98
N ALA A 22 -27.49 -33.34 -9.30
CA ALA A 22 -26.45 -32.33 -9.41
C ALA A 22 -25.19 -32.92 -8.77
N SER A 23 -24.29 -33.45 -9.59
CA SER A 23 -23.02 -34.01 -9.14
C SER A 23 -22.31 -33.01 -8.24
N GLY A 24 -22.04 -33.44 -6.99
CA GLY A 24 -21.27 -32.69 -6.02
C GLY A 24 -19.79 -32.63 -6.39
N ALA A 25 -19.48 -32.09 -7.57
CA ALA A 25 -18.22 -31.43 -7.81
C ALA A 25 -18.20 -30.22 -6.85
N ALA A 26 -17.69 -30.46 -5.64
CA ALA A 26 -17.26 -29.39 -4.79
C ALA A 26 -16.33 -28.52 -5.66
N LEU A 27 -16.69 -27.25 -5.81
CA LEU A 27 -15.72 -26.26 -6.26
C LEU A 27 -14.69 -26.20 -5.15
N VAL A 28 -13.65 -27.04 -5.30
CA VAL A 28 -12.37 -26.84 -4.67
C VAL A 28 -11.87 -25.52 -5.26
N THR A 29 -12.27 -24.43 -4.62
CA THR A 29 -11.56 -23.17 -4.71
C THR A 29 -10.10 -23.54 -4.54
N PRO A 30 -9.20 -23.19 -5.50
CA PRO A 30 -7.78 -23.29 -5.26
C PRO A 30 -7.54 -22.64 -3.91
N ALA A 31 -6.91 -23.36 -2.98
CA ALA A 31 -6.80 -22.90 -1.61
C ALA A 31 -6.19 -21.50 -1.66
N GLN A 32 -6.98 -20.50 -1.27
CA GLN A 32 -6.45 -19.18 -0.95
C GLN A 32 -5.60 -19.39 0.28
N HIS A 33 -4.35 -19.79 0.04
CA HIS A 33 -3.26 -19.35 0.90
C HIS A 33 -3.47 -17.85 1.04
N ALA A 34 -3.75 -17.42 2.26
CA ALA A 34 -3.52 -16.03 2.62
C ALA A 34 -2.09 -15.67 2.14
N ALA A 35 -1.86 -14.38 1.87
CA ALA A 35 -0.48 -13.89 1.91
C ALA A 35 0.09 -14.37 3.25
N ALA A 36 1.11 -15.25 3.19
CA ALA A 36 1.45 -16.10 4.33
C ALA A 36 1.72 -15.24 5.56
N ASP A 37 1.24 -15.67 6.73
CA ASP A 37 1.21 -14.80 7.92
C ASP A 37 2.64 -14.31 8.22
N ASN A 38 2.84 -13.00 8.06
CA ASN A 38 4.15 -12.41 7.81
C ASN A 38 4.95 -12.24 9.11
N THR A 39 5.27 -13.37 9.74
CA THR A 39 6.18 -13.48 10.87
C THR A 39 7.62 -13.28 10.41
N TYR A 40 7.96 -12.08 9.95
CA TYR A 40 9.35 -11.70 9.71
C TYR A 40 10.12 -11.60 11.04
N GLY A 41 11.43 -11.86 11.00
CA GLY A 41 12.29 -12.04 12.19
C GLY A 41 12.50 -13.52 12.58
N VAL A 42 12.11 -14.45 11.70
CA VAL A 42 12.26 -15.90 11.86
C VAL A 42 13.41 -16.46 11.03
N VAL A 43 13.79 -17.72 11.28
CA VAL A 43 14.95 -18.38 10.66
C VAL A 43 14.56 -19.70 9.99
N GLY A 44 15.23 -20.01 8.89
CA GLY A 44 15.14 -21.30 8.21
C GLY A 44 16.37 -21.60 7.37
N TYR A 45 16.18 -22.31 6.26
CA TYR A 45 17.27 -22.84 5.43
C TYR A 45 16.89 -22.84 3.94
N ASP A 46 17.90 -22.68 3.08
CA ASP A 46 17.82 -23.07 1.67
C ASP A 46 18.49 -24.44 1.45
N ILE A 47 17.91 -25.26 0.58
CA ILE A 47 18.37 -26.61 0.24
C ILE A 47 18.23 -26.81 -1.27
N SER A 48 19.19 -27.52 -1.86
CA SER A 48 19.27 -27.72 -3.30
C SER A 48 20.01 -29.02 -3.66
N TRP A 49 20.26 -29.21 -4.95
CA TRP A 49 20.96 -30.38 -5.48
C TRP A 49 22.31 -30.72 -4.83
N PRO A 50 23.15 -29.80 -4.28
CA PRO A 50 24.40 -30.19 -3.62
C PRO A 50 24.16 -30.98 -2.33
N GLN A 51 23.05 -30.71 -1.64
CA GLN A 51 22.58 -31.45 -0.46
C GLN A 51 21.71 -32.67 -0.83
N CYS A 52 21.54 -33.00 -2.12
CA CYS A 52 20.76 -34.17 -2.55
C CYS A 52 21.25 -35.48 -1.90
N MET A 53 20.30 -36.30 -1.45
CA MET A 53 20.52 -37.57 -0.72
C MET A 53 21.32 -37.43 0.60
N GLN A 54 21.66 -36.22 1.03
CA GLN A 54 22.25 -35.96 2.34
C GLN A 54 21.17 -35.82 3.41
N ALA A 55 21.59 -35.71 4.67
CA ALA A 55 20.67 -35.30 5.74
C ALA A 55 20.29 -33.82 5.55
N MET A 56 19.00 -33.52 5.52
CA MET A 56 18.47 -32.15 5.53
C MET A 56 18.23 -31.67 6.99
N PRO A 57 18.15 -30.35 7.26
CA PRO A 57 17.89 -29.81 8.59
C PRO A 57 16.64 -30.41 9.24
N ALA A 58 16.74 -30.80 10.51
CA ALA A 58 15.62 -31.32 11.27
C ALA A 58 14.68 -30.19 11.76
N PRO A 59 13.36 -30.41 11.87
CA PRO A 59 12.44 -29.44 12.45
C PRO A 59 12.77 -29.13 13.92
N SER A 60 12.43 -27.96 14.45
CA SER A 60 11.61 -26.88 13.87
C SER A 60 12.43 -25.77 13.20
N PHE A 61 11.96 -25.31 12.03
CA PHE A 61 12.43 -24.13 11.31
C PHE A 61 11.23 -23.44 10.65
N ASP A 62 11.32 -22.14 10.39
CA ASP A 62 10.16 -21.36 9.93
C ASP A 62 10.13 -21.16 8.41
N ILE A 63 11.29 -21.06 7.77
CA ILE A 63 11.47 -20.84 6.32
C ILE A 63 12.04 -22.11 5.69
N ALA A 64 11.62 -22.42 4.46
CA ALA A 64 12.31 -23.37 3.59
C ALA A 64 12.33 -22.83 2.16
N ILE A 65 13.52 -22.81 1.56
CA ILE A 65 13.73 -22.42 0.16
C ILE A 65 14.31 -23.61 -0.59
N ILE A 66 13.85 -23.87 -1.82
CA ILE A 66 14.29 -25.03 -2.62
C ILE A 66 14.86 -24.61 -3.98
N GLY A 67 16.01 -25.17 -4.35
CA GLY A 67 16.56 -25.05 -5.71
C GLY A 67 15.77 -25.88 -6.73
N ILE A 68 15.20 -25.22 -7.75
CA ILE A 68 14.46 -25.90 -8.84
C ILE A 68 15.41 -26.55 -9.85
N ASN A 69 16.61 -26.00 -10.03
CA ASN A 69 17.60 -26.43 -11.02
C ASN A 69 18.79 -27.16 -10.35
N ASP A 70 19.59 -27.90 -11.13
CA ASP A 70 20.80 -28.59 -10.65
C ASP A 70 22.07 -27.70 -10.65
N GLY A 71 21.90 -26.40 -10.35
CA GLY A 71 22.99 -25.42 -10.30
C GLY A 71 23.17 -24.61 -11.59
N HIS A 72 22.41 -24.92 -12.64
CA HIS A 72 22.48 -24.25 -13.95
C HIS A 72 21.09 -24.08 -14.56
N GLY A 73 20.91 -23.05 -15.38
CA GLY A 73 19.69 -22.82 -16.14
C GLY A 73 19.37 -23.95 -17.13
N PHE A 74 18.08 -24.14 -17.41
CA PHE A 74 17.53 -25.20 -18.28
C PHE A 74 17.78 -26.66 -17.81
N SER A 75 18.11 -26.86 -16.53
CA SER A 75 18.12 -28.18 -15.88
C SER A 75 17.04 -28.29 -14.80
N GLY A 76 16.90 -29.45 -14.16
CA GLY A 76 15.92 -29.68 -13.09
C GLY A 76 16.50 -30.53 -11.97
N ASN A 77 16.45 -30.02 -10.75
CA ASN A 77 17.01 -30.65 -9.56
C ASN A 77 16.43 -32.07 -9.37
N PRO A 78 17.22 -33.15 -9.54
CA PRO A 78 16.71 -34.52 -9.50
C PRO A 78 16.11 -34.93 -8.15
N CYS A 79 16.31 -34.13 -7.11
CA CYS A 79 15.99 -34.43 -5.71
C CYS A 79 14.88 -33.50 -5.14
N ILE A 80 14.30 -32.67 -6.01
CA ILE A 80 13.15 -31.78 -5.77
C ILE A 80 11.99 -32.43 -5.02
N ASN A 81 11.72 -33.72 -5.23
CA ASN A 81 10.61 -34.42 -4.58
C ASN A 81 10.87 -34.71 -3.09
N SER A 82 12.11 -35.01 -2.71
CA SER A 82 12.53 -35.16 -1.31
C SER A 82 12.60 -33.81 -0.60
N GLU A 83 13.08 -32.77 -1.29
CA GLU A 83 13.23 -31.43 -0.75
C GLU A 83 11.85 -30.75 -0.57
N LEU A 84 10.92 -30.97 -1.51
CA LEU A 84 9.52 -30.57 -1.39
C LEU A 84 8.75 -31.35 -0.31
N GLN A 85 9.23 -32.53 0.11
CA GLN A 85 8.71 -33.23 1.29
C GLN A 85 9.33 -32.70 2.60
N TRP A 86 10.58 -32.26 2.56
CA TRP A 86 11.27 -31.62 3.70
C TRP A 86 10.70 -30.24 4.02
N SER A 87 10.54 -29.37 3.01
CA SER A 87 10.06 -27.99 3.19
C SER A 87 8.65 -27.88 3.79
N ARG A 88 7.80 -28.90 3.62
CA ARG A 88 6.48 -29.02 4.27
C ARG A 88 6.54 -29.19 5.79
N GLN A 89 7.73 -29.23 6.37
CA GLN A 89 7.98 -29.26 7.81
C GLN A 89 8.30 -27.85 8.37
N ALA A 90 8.39 -26.83 7.51
CA ALA A 90 8.51 -25.43 7.89
C ALA A 90 7.19 -24.86 8.43
N SER A 91 7.27 -23.78 9.22
CA SER A 91 6.10 -23.01 9.67
C SER A 91 5.40 -22.26 8.53
N LEU A 92 6.15 -21.81 7.52
CA LEU A 92 5.67 -21.03 6.38
C LEU A 92 5.65 -21.84 5.07
N PRO A 93 4.83 -21.46 4.07
CA PRO A 93 4.90 -22.06 2.73
C PRO A 93 6.29 -21.89 2.11
N ALA A 94 6.75 -22.91 1.38
CA ALA A 94 8.07 -22.91 0.78
C ALA A 94 8.23 -21.88 -0.35
N ASP A 95 9.34 -21.16 -0.31
CA ASP A 95 9.89 -20.37 -1.42
C ASP A 95 10.75 -21.28 -2.32
N VAL A 96 11.10 -20.80 -3.51
CA VAL A 96 12.00 -21.52 -4.42
C VAL A 96 12.95 -20.58 -5.14
N TYR A 97 14.08 -21.10 -5.62
CA TYR A 97 15.02 -20.35 -6.44
C TYR A 97 15.37 -21.06 -7.75
N ILE A 98 15.78 -20.25 -8.74
CA ILE A 98 16.29 -20.70 -10.04
C ILE A 98 17.64 -20.03 -10.30
N ASN A 99 18.62 -20.78 -10.80
CA ASN A 99 19.89 -20.20 -11.22
C ASN A 99 19.65 -19.27 -12.42
N ALA A 100 19.93 -17.98 -12.26
CA ALA A 100 19.94 -17.04 -13.38
C ALA A 100 21.31 -17.10 -14.05
N ASP A 101 21.28 -17.11 -15.38
CA ASP A 101 22.39 -17.51 -16.24
C ASP A 101 22.36 -16.77 -17.59
N TYR A 102 23.45 -16.88 -18.33
CA TYR A 102 23.59 -16.65 -19.76
C TYR A 102 24.37 -17.79 -20.42
N THR A 103 24.06 -18.13 -21.68
CA THR A 103 24.61 -19.31 -22.38
C THR A 103 26.13 -19.36 -22.46
N GLN A 104 26.71 -20.54 -22.15
CA GLN A 104 28.03 -20.94 -22.67
C GLN A 104 27.94 -21.91 -23.88
N THR A 105 26.92 -22.76 -23.96
CA THR A 105 26.97 -23.96 -24.83
C THR A 105 25.87 -24.07 -25.89
N THR A 106 24.74 -23.34 -25.76
CA THR A 106 23.54 -23.58 -26.59
C THR A 106 22.99 -22.27 -27.19
N PRO A 107 23.53 -21.80 -28.34
CA PRO A 107 23.19 -20.50 -28.96
C PRO A 107 21.76 -20.35 -29.52
N SER A 108 20.84 -21.27 -29.22
CA SER A 108 19.43 -21.20 -29.63
C SER A 108 18.48 -20.75 -28.51
N GLN A 109 18.89 -20.83 -27.24
CA GLN A 109 18.02 -20.58 -26.09
C GLN A 109 17.57 -19.12 -25.93
N GLY A 110 18.35 -18.14 -26.41
CA GLY A 110 17.94 -16.73 -26.52
C GLY A 110 17.44 -16.30 -27.89
N ALA A 111 17.48 -17.18 -28.89
CA ALA A 111 17.23 -16.79 -30.29
C ALA A 111 15.74 -16.48 -30.57
N ASN A 112 14.81 -16.96 -29.75
CA ASN A 112 13.36 -16.72 -29.90
C ASN A 112 12.70 -16.58 -28.51
N GLY A 113 11.72 -15.70 -28.38
CA GLY A 113 10.99 -15.42 -27.14
C GLY A 113 10.16 -14.13 -27.27
N PRO A 114 9.72 -13.51 -26.15
CA PRO A 114 8.87 -12.31 -26.21
C PRO A 114 9.56 -11.07 -26.81
N ALA A 115 10.89 -10.99 -26.81
CA ALA A 115 11.63 -9.94 -27.50
C ALA A 115 11.66 -10.13 -29.04
N GLY A 116 11.06 -11.22 -29.54
CA GLY A 116 11.04 -11.59 -30.95
C GLY A 116 12.16 -12.57 -31.31
N GLN A 117 12.60 -12.52 -32.58
CA GLN A 117 13.72 -13.33 -33.07
C GLN A 117 15.02 -12.52 -32.96
N CYS A 118 15.92 -12.96 -32.08
CA CYS A 118 17.14 -12.23 -31.73
C CYS A 118 18.36 -12.84 -32.42
N ALA A 119 19.14 -12.02 -33.10
CA ALA A 119 20.49 -12.40 -33.52
C ALA A 119 21.39 -12.55 -32.28
N PRO A 120 22.34 -13.51 -32.22
CA PRO A 120 23.25 -13.65 -31.08
C PRO A 120 24.13 -12.43 -30.79
N SER A 121 24.24 -11.50 -31.74
CA SER A 121 24.93 -10.20 -31.58
C SER A 121 24.06 -9.11 -30.95
N ASP A 122 22.73 -9.27 -30.90
CA ASP A 122 21.85 -8.38 -30.12
C ASP A 122 21.78 -8.91 -28.69
N LEU A 123 22.78 -8.50 -27.91
CA LEU A 123 22.98 -8.94 -26.53
C LEU A 123 21.78 -8.65 -25.62
N ASN A 124 21.03 -7.57 -25.86
CA ASN A 124 19.85 -7.23 -25.05
C ASN A 124 18.68 -8.15 -25.40
N CYS A 125 18.34 -8.25 -26.69
CA CYS A 125 17.26 -9.09 -27.19
C CYS A 125 17.51 -10.56 -26.82
N TYR A 126 18.70 -11.08 -27.13
CA TYR A 126 19.09 -12.46 -26.89
C TYR A 126 19.16 -12.78 -25.39
N GLY A 127 19.73 -11.89 -24.58
CA GLY A 127 19.76 -12.02 -23.12
C GLY A 127 18.36 -12.11 -22.51
N TYR A 128 17.47 -11.17 -22.86
CA TYR A 128 16.09 -11.16 -22.38
C TYR A 128 15.35 -12.47 -22.69
N ASN A 129 15.41 -12.93 -23.94
CA ASN A 129 14.81 -14.20 -24.33
C ASN A 129 15.42 -15.40 -23.59
N TYR A 130 16.74 -15.42 -23.38
CA TYR A 130 17.42 -16.52 -22.67
C TYR A 130 16.92 -16.63 -21.22
N GLY A 131 16.93 -15.52 -20.48
CA GLY A 131 16.46 -15.49 -19.10
C GLY A 131 14.97 -15.79 -18.95
N TRP A 132 14.14 -15.29 -19.87
CA TRP A 132 12.72 -15.63 -19.94
C TRP A 132 12.53 -17.14 -20.16
N ASN A 133 13.21 -17.71 -21.15
CA ASN A 133 13.07 -19.12 -21.50
C ASN A 133 13.61 -20.05 -20.39
N ASN A 134 14.64 -19.64 -19.65
CA ASN A 134 15.12 -20.36 -18.47
C ASN A 134 14.05 -20.40 -17.36
N ALA A 135 13.48 -19.25 -17.02
CA ALA A 135 12.38 -19.18 -16.05
C ALA A 135 11.16 -20.00 -16.50
N GLN A 136 10.79 -19.98 -17.79
CA GLN A 136 9.73 -20.82 -18.33
C GLN A 136 10.07 -22.32 -18.27
N TYR A 137 11.31 -22.74 -18.52
CA TYR A 137 11.74 -24.12 -18.31
C TYR A 137 11.53 -24.53 -16.85
N SER A 138 12.05 -23.73 -15.91
CA SER A 138 11.98 -24.00 -14.48
C SER A 138 10.55 -24.03 -13.94
N LEU A 139 9.68 -23.13 -14.41
CA LEU A 139 8.24 -23.14 -14.10
C LEU A 139 7.55 -24.45 -14.57
N ASN A 140 7.88 -24.93 -15.77
CA ASN A 140 7.35 -26.20 -16.29
C ASN A 140 7.87 -27.40 -15.49
N TYR A 141 9.16 -27.42 -15.15
CA TYR A 141 9.76 -28.49 -14.33
C TYR A 141 9.17 -28.54 -12.92
N ALA A 142 9.03 -27.39 -12.27
CA ALA A 142 8.41 -27.24 -10.95
C ALA A 142 6.94 -27.69 -10.95
N SER A 143 6.16 -27.26 -11.96
CA SER A 143 4.77 -27.69 -12.15
C SER A 143 4.64 -29.21 -12.33
N ALA A 144 5.52 -29.82 -13.13
CA ALA A 144 5.55 -31.27 -13.34
C ALA A 144 5.88 -32.08 -12.07
N ASN A 145 6.59 -31.47 -11.10
CA ASN A 145 6.90 -32.06 -9.79
C ASN A 145 5.97 -31.57 -8.66
N GLY A 146 4.89 -30.84 -8.98
CA GLY A 146 3.87 -30.43 -7.99
C GLY A 146 4.32 -29.32 -7.03
N VAL A 147 5.32 -28.52 -7.41
CA VAL A 147 5.76 -27.34 -6.65
C VAL A 147 4.75 -26.19 -6.82
N THR A 148 4.28 -25.63 -5.71
CA THR A 148 3.25 -24.56 -5.70
C THR A 148 3.74 -23.20 -5.19
N ALA A 149 5.03 -23.03 -4.95
CA ALA A 149 5.66 -21.82 -4.41
C ALA A 149 5.28 -20.54 -5.17
N GLN A 150 5.11 -19.43 -4.44
CA GLN A 150 4.65 -18.15 -5.00
C GLN A 150 5.77 -17.10 -5.12
N VAL A 151 6.72 -17.07 -4.20
CA VAL A 151 7.95 -16.28 -4.35
C VAL A 151 9.01 -17.13 -5.04
N TRP A 152 9.69 -16.51 -5.99
CA TRP A 152 10.68 -17.14 -6.87
C TRP A 152 11.92 -16.25 -6.93
N TRP A 153 13.03 -16.75 -6.41
CA TRP A 153 14.30 -16.05 -6.35
C TRP A 153 15.14 -16.36 -7.58
N LEU A 154 15.57 -15.31 -8.30
CA LEU A 154 16.64 -15.42 -9.29
C LEU A 154 17.98 -15.40 -8.55
N ASP A 155 18.68 -16.52 -8.54
CA ASP A 155 20.05 -16.62 -8.03
C ASP A 155 21.03 -15.96 -9.02
N VAL A 156 21.76 -14.93 -8.56
CA VAL A 156 22.65 -14.09 -9.38
C VAL A 156 24.04 -14.03 -8.74
N GLU A 157 24.85 -15.06 -9.00
CA GLU A 157 26.23 -15.17 -8.51
C GLU A 157 27.29 -15.29 -9.62
N THR A 158 28.54 -15.00 -9.26
CA THR A 158 29.72 -15.09 -10.16
C THR A 158 30.21 -16.51 -10.39
N THR A 159 29.63 -17.48 -9.68
CA THR A 159 29.71 -18.93 -9.88
C THR A 159 28.83 -19.40 -11.05
N ASN A 160 27.75 -18.68 -11.34
CA ASN A 160 26.86 -18.93 -12.48
C ASN A 160 27.50 -18.45 -13.79
N TYR A 161 26.93 -18.86 -14.92
CA TYR A 161 27.40 -18.50 -16.24
C TYR A 161 26.84 -17.15 -16.68
N TRP A 162 27.71 -16.23 -17.09
CA TRP A 162 27.34 -14.88 -17.52
C TRP A 162 28.07 -14.49 -18.79
N ALA A 163 27.51 -13.54 -19.54
CA ALA A 163 28.21 -12.92 -20.65
C ALA A 163 29.39 -12.10 -20.12
N THR A 164 30.60 -12.42 -20.59
CA THR A 164 31.82 -11.67 -20.33
C THR A 164 32.21 -10.84 -21.56
N ASN A 165 32.92 -9.74 -21.33
CA ASN A 165 33.65 -9.04 -22.39
C ASN A 165 34.98 -9.75 -22.70
N ASP A 166 35.71 -9.30 -23.73
CA ASP A 166 37.00 -9.88 -24.16
C ASP A 166 38.10 -9.88 -23.06
N ASP A 167 37.95 -9.04 -22.03
CA ASP A 167 38.84 -8.97 -20.86
C ASP A 167 38.41 -9.89 -19.70
N GLY A 168 37.34 -10.67 -19.88
CA GLY A 168 36.74 -11.54 -18.86
C GLY A 168 35.79 -10.83 -17.88
N SER A 169 35.55 -9.52 -18.03
CA SER A 169 34.65 -8.78 -17.12
C SER A 169 33.17 -9.05 -17.40
N TYR A 170 32.37 -9.22 -16.33
CA TYR A 170 30.91 -9.45 -16.41
C TYR A 170 30.07 -8.21 -16.75
N ASN A 171 30.69 -7.05 -16.99
CA ASN A 171 29.99 -5.79 -17.26
C ASN A 171 29.43 -5.77 -18.70
N ASN A 172 28.39 -6.56 -18.94
CA ASN A 172 27.82 -6.82 -20.26
C ASN A 172 26.27 -6.66 -20.22
N PRO A 173 25.67 -5.91 -21.15
CA PRO A 173 24.22 -5.60 -21.12
C PRO A 173 23.31 -6.84 -21.24
N ALA A 174 23.81 -7.96 -21.77
CA ALA A 174 23.07 -9.22 -21.83
C ALA A 174 22.65 -9.73 -20.45
N ASN A 175 23.49 -9.55 -19.43
CA ASN A 175 23.28 -10.09 -18.08
C ASN A 175 22.09 -9.41 -17.39
N ALA A 176 22.04 -8.07 -17.42
CA ALA A 176 20.90 -7.31 -16.92
C ALA A 176 19.61 -7.62 -17.69
N SER A 177 19.72 -7.85 -19.01
CA SER A 177 18.57 -8.23 -19.85
C SER A 177 18.06 -9.63 -19.53
N ALA A 178 18.94 -10.60 -19.27
CA ALA A 178 18.57 -11.95 -18.85
C ALA A 178 17.86 -11.96 -17.49
N ILE A 179 18.37 -11.20 -16.51
CA ILE A 179 17.72 -11.02 -15.21
C ILE A 179 16.32 -10.39 -15.40
N GLN A 180 16.18 -9.37 -16.26
CA GLN A 180 14.89 -8.76 -16.57
C GLN A 180 13.91 -9.75 -17.23
N GLY A 181 14.36 -10.55 -18.19
CA GLY A 181 13.55 -11.57 -18.85
C GLY A 181 13.05 -12.65 -17.89
N GLY A 182 13.91 -13.10 -16.95
CA GLY A 182 13.52 -14.02 -15.89
C GLY A 182 12.48 -13.42 -14.94
N ILE A 183 12.67 -12.17 -14.50
CA ILE A 183 11.72 -11.43 -13.66
C ILE A 183 10.34 -11.34 -14.33
N ASP A 184 10.29 -11.00 -15.61
CA ASP A 184 9.03 -10.79 -16.32
C ASP A 184 8.32 -12.12 -16.66
N ALA A 185 9.07 -13.19 -16.95
CA ALA A 185 8.52 -14.54 -17.12
C ALA A 185 7.81 -15.04 -15.86
N LEU A 186 8.42 -14.83 -14.69
CA LEU A 186 7.85 -15.15 -13.39
C LEU A 186 6.60 -14.31 -13.10
N ARG A 187 6.66 -12.99 -13.33
CA ARG A 187 5.51 -12.08 -13.17
C ARG A 187 4.33 -12.48 -14.05
N VAL A 188 4.56 -12.84 -15.32
CA VAL A 188 3.51 -13.30 -16.25
C VAL A 188 2.95 -14.68 -15.87
N ALA A 189 3.73 -15.52 -15.19
CA ALA A 189 3.25 -16.75 -14.54
C ALA A 189 2.54 -16.51 -13.19
N GLY A 190 2.29 -15.25 -12.81
CA GLY A 190 1.62 -14.87 -11.56
C GLY A 190 2.48 -15.05 -10.30
N LYS A 191 3.82 -15.05 -10.45
CA LYS A 191 4.78 -15.24 -9.35
C LYS A 191 5.43 -13.94 -8.90
N THR A 192 5.79 -13.90 -7.62
CA THR A 192 6.58 -12.82 -7.02
C THR A 192 8.04 -13.07 -7.29
N ALA A 193 8.60 -12.44 -8.32
CA ALA A 193 10.03 -12.51 -8.62
C ALA A 193 10.84 -11.65 -7.63
N GLY A 194 11.89 -12.22 -7.04
CA GLY A 194 12.95 -11.54 -6.29
C GLY A 194 14.33 -11.93 -6.82
N THR A 195 15.42 -11.36 -6.29
CA THR A 195 16.80 -11.75 -6.65
C THR A 195 17.68 -12.02 -5.43
N TYR A 196 18.49 -13.08 -5.50
CA TYR A 196 19.54 -13.42 -4.55
C TYR A 196 20.91 -12.99 -5.10
N SER A 197 21.70 -12.28 -4.30
CA SER A 197 23.10 -11.89 -4.62
C SER A 197 23.78 -11.21 -3.43
N THR A 198 25.06 -10.86 -3.59
CA THR A 198 25.67 -9.76 -2.81
C THR A 198 25.65 -8.47 -3.64
N ARG A 199 25.73 -7.31 -2.98
CA ARG A 199 25.90 -6.01 -3.68
C ARG A 199 27.12 -6.01 -4.62
N TYR A 200 28.18 -6.74 -4.30
CA TYR A 200 29.38 -6.84 -5.13
C TYR A 200 29.11 -7.65 -6.40
N GLN A 201 28.58 -8.87 -6.26
CA GLN A 201 28.27 -9.76 -7.39
C GLN A 201 27.26 -9.10 -8.34
N TRP A 202 26.16 -8.56 -7.82
CA TRP A 202 25.19 -7.79 -8.62
C TRP A 202 25.82 -6.62 -9.39
N SER A 203 26.72 -5.86 -8.76
CA SER A 203 27.36 -4.69 -9.40
C SER A 203 28.33 -5.07 -10.52
N LEU A 204 28.92 -6.27 -10.48
CA LEU A 204 29.73 -6.82 -11.56
C LEU A 204 28.87 -7.37 -12.70
N ILE A 205 27.85 -8.18 -12.36
CA ILE A 205 27.05 -8.96 -13.31
C ILE A 205 26.00 -8.10 -14.00
N ALA A 206 25.12 -7.46 -13.22
CA ALA A 206 23.96 -6.75 -13.72
C ALA A 206 24.19 -5.24 -13.86
N GLY A 207 25.31 -4.74 -13.31
CA GLY A 207 25.69 -3.34 -13.34
C GLY A 207 25.10 -2.52 -12.20
N SER A 208 25.90 -1.59 -11.67
CA SER A 208 25.54 -0.79 -10.49
C SER A 208 24.37 0.19 -10.72
N SER A 209 23.97 0.43 -11.97
CA SER A 209 22.82 1.26 -12.36
C SER A 209 21.50 0.49 -12.54
N TYR A 210 21.54 -0.83 -12.74
CA TYR A 210 20.34 -1.63 -12.96
C TYR A 210 19.56 -1.84 -11.66
N ARG A 211 18.30 -1.39 -11.66
CA ARG A 211 17.42 -1.33 -10.48
C ARG A 211 15.97 -1.75 -10.83
N PRO A 212 15.69 -3.06 -10.98
CA PRO A 212 14.38 -3.58 -11.40
C PRO A 212 13.27 -3.54 -10.32
N GLN A 213 13.55 -2.98 -9.14
CA GLN A 213 12.60 -2.79 -8.02
C GLN A 213 11.94 -4.08 -7.49
N VAL A 214 12.56 -5.25 -7.71
CA VAL A 214 12.15 -6.53 -7.09
C VAL A 214 12.73 -6.72 -5.69
N PRO A 215 12.13 -7.55 -4.81
CA PRO A 215 12.71 -7.92 -3.52
C PRO A 215 14.12 -8.50 -3.62
N VAL A 216 14.89 -8.34 -2.53
CA VAL A 216 16.27 -8.80 -2.39
C VAL A 216 16.37 -9.89 -1.31
N TRP A 217 17.05 -10.97 -1.67
CA TRP A 217 17.66 -11.94 -0.75
C TRP A 217 19.17 -11.62 -0.71
N TYR A 218 19.66 -11.10 0.41
CA TYR A 218 21.02 -10.55 0.50
C TYR A 218 21.99 -11.55 1.11
N ALA A 219 22.97 -12.00 0.33
CA ALA A 219 23.94 -13.01 0.72
C ALA A 219 25.09 -12.48 1.60
N GLY A 220 25.74 -13.39 2.34
CA GLY A 220 27.07 -13.15 2.92
C GLY A 220 27.11 -12.47 4.29
N ALA A 221 26.10 -12.69 5.15
CA ALA A 221 26.22 -12.35 6.58
C ALA A 221 26.99 -13.44 7.34
N SER A 222 27.77 -13.05 8.37
CA SER A 222 28.54 -13.99 9.21
C SER A 222 27.71 -14.83 10.16
N ASP A 223 26.57 -14.32 10.60
CA ASP A 223 25.71 -14.85 11.64
C ASP A 223 24.34 -14.15 11.63
N VAL A 224 23.38 -14.69 12.38
CA VAL A 224 21.99 -14.21 12.44
C VAL A 224 21.86 -12.73 12.83
N ASN A 225 22.78 -12.16 13.63
CA ASN A 225 22.72 -10.75 14.02
C ASN A 225 23.17 -9.84 12.87
N GLN A 226 24.19 -10.27 12.12
CA GLN A 226 24.59 -9.58 10.89
C GLN A 226 23.53 -9.74 9.80
N ALA A 227 22.88 -10.90 9.69
CA ALA A 227 21.75 -11.12 8.78
C ALA A 227 20.61 -10.13 9.09
N ALA A 228 20.18 -10.06 10.36
CA ALA A 228 19.18 -9.07 10.80
C ALA A 228 19.60 -7.62 10.53
N ALA A 229 20.89 -7.26 10.67
CA ALA A 229 21.41 -5.94 10.32
C ALA A 229 21.45 -5.68 8.81
N PHE A 230 21.57 -6.72 7.98
CA PHE A 230 21.61 -6.60 6.52
C PHE A 230 20.25 -6.34 5.89
N CYS A 231 19.15 -6.54 6.63
CA CYS A 231 17.77 -6.22 6.23
C CYS A 231 17.46 -4.73 5.94
N SER A 232 18.40 -3.82 6.19
CA SER A 232 18.25 -2.40 5.86
C SER A 232 18.17 -2.16 4.35
N GLN A 233 17.28 -1.24 3.94
CA GLN A 233 17.20 -0.74 2.56
C GLN A 233 18.53 -0.18 2.04
N SER A 234 19.43 0.25 2.93
CA SER A 234 20.80 0.66 2.59
C SER A 234 21.64 -0.43 1.91
N ASN A 235 21.23 -1.70 1.97
CA ASN A 235 21.91 -2.85 1.36
C ASN A 235 21.28 -3.30 0.04
N SER A 236 20.05 -2.87 -0.27
CA SER A 236 19.35 -3.20 -1.53
C SER A 236 20.23 -2.90 -2.76
N PHE A 237 20.27 -3.85 -3.69
CA PHE A 237 20.96 -3.72 -4.98
C PHE A 237 19.99 -3.69 -6.18
N THR A 238 18.70 -4.03 -5.97
CA THR A 238 17.63 -3.91 -6.98
C THR A 238 16.86 -2.58 -6.90
N GLY A 239 16.96 -1.88 -5.77
CA GLY A 239 16.10 -0.74 -5.42
C GLY A 239 14.77 -1.15 -4.76
N GLY A 240 14.40 -2.43 -4.78
CA GLY A 240 13.30 -2.98 -4.00
C GLY A 240 13.71 -3.27 -2.54
N PRO A 241 12.78 -3.78 -1.70
CA PRO A 241 13.02 -4.08 -0.29
C PRO A 241 13.94 -5.31 -0.10
N VAL A 242 14.67 -5.37 1.02
CA VAL A 242 15.33 -6.61 1.46
C VAL A 242 14.32 -7.47 2.23
N TRP A 243 14.12 -8.71 1.80
CA TRP A 243 13.14 -9.66 2.34
C TRP A 243 13.77 -10.88 3.00
N LEU A 244 14.98 -11.26 2.58
CA LEU A 244 15.76 -12.34 3.17
C LEU A 244 17.23 -11.93 3.28
N THR A 245 17.94 -12.53 4.22
CA THR A 245 19.40 -12.43 4.37
C THR A 245 19.99 -13.78 4.73
N GLN A 246 20.99 -14.23 3.99
CA GLN A 246 21.60 -15.56 4.14
C GLN A 246 22.88 -15.50 5.01
N PHE A 247 23.06 -16.50 5.88
CA PHE A 247 24.21 -16.67 6.77
C PHE A 247 24.48 -18.16 7.05
N PRO A 248 25.72 -18.58 7.39
CA PRO A 248 26.00 -19.98 7.71
C PRO A 248 25.30 -20.44 9.00
N LEU A 249 24.56 -21.55 8.94
CA LEU A 249 23.79 -22.10 10.06
C LEU A 249 23.90 -23.62 10.17
N ASN A 250 24.49 -24.12 11.26
CA ASN A 250 24.57 -25.55 11.59
C ASN A 250 25.22 -26.46 10.52
N GLY A 251 25.99 -25.90 9.58
CA GLY A 251 26.60 -26.63 8.46
C GLY A 251 25.79 -26.59 7.15
N TYR A 252 24.72 -25.81 7.13
CA TYR A 252 23.89 -25.50 5.96
C TYR A 252 23.85 -23.99 5.75
N ASP A 253 23.30 -23.58 4.61
CA ASP A 253 23.01 -22.19 4.31
C ASP A 253 21.67 -21.82 4.98
N GLY A 254 21.71 -20.79 5.82
CA GLY A 254 20.64 -20.42 6.74
C GLY A 254 20.06 -19.06 6.41
N ASP A 255 18.73 -18.96 6.47
CA ASP A 255 18.01 -17.76 6.08
C ASP A 255 17.38 -17.06 7.27
N TYR A 256 17.46 -15.73 7.24
CA TYR A 256 16.72 -14.85 8.14
C TYR A 256 15.69 -14.06 7.33
N ALA A 257 14.40 -14.23 7.67
CA ALA A 257 13.31 -13.48 7.05
C ALA A 257 13.34 -12.03 7.54
N CYS A 258 13.75 -11.12 6.66
CA CYS A 258 13.94 -9.72 7.00
C CYS A 258 12.62 -9.04 7.36
N THR A 259 12.60 -8.39 8.51
CA THR A 259 11.50 -7.50 8.88
C THR A 259 11.48 -6.28 7.96
N THR A 260 10.65 -6.35 6.91
CA THR A 260 9.78 -5.20 6.65
C THR A 260 9.11 -4.87 7.99
N GLN A 261 9.29 -3.64 8.49
CA GLN A 261 9.02 -3.34 9.92
C GLN A 261 7.59 -3.75 10.25
N THR A 262 7.43 -4.68 11.21
CA THR A 262 6.39 -5.74 11.19
C THR A 262 4.94 -5.23 11.05
N GLY A 263 4.55 -4.96 9.81
CA GLY A 263 3.28 -4.31 9.49
C GLY A 263 3.24 -3.38 8.28
N TRP A 264 4.36 -2.76 7.90
CA TRP A 264 4.39 -1.81 6.79
C TRP A 264 4.61 -2.52 5.45
N GLY A 265 3.64 -3.37 5.12
CA GLY A 265 3.52 -4.10 3.86
C GLY A 265 2.05 -4.44 3.59
N ALA A 266 1.68 -4.42 2.30
CA ALA A 266 0.30 -4.59 1.82
C ALA A 266 -0.72 -3.72 2.59
N LEU A 267 -0.49 -2.40 2.59
CA LEU A 267 -1.45 -1.47 3.20
C LEU A 267 -2.72 -1.41 2.36
N VAL A 268 -3.87 -1.55 3.02
CA VAL A 268 -5.21 -1.43 2.44
C VAL A 268 -5.61 0.03 2.37
N GLY A 269 -5.20 0.85 3.35
CA GLY A 269 -5.39 2.29 3.33
C GLY A 269 -4.32 3.06 4.09
N ILE A 270 -4.08 4.30 3.67
CA ILE A 270 -3.08 5.20 4.27
C ILE A 270 -3.69 6.55 4.68
N HIS A 271 -3.31 7.06 5.85
CA HIS A 271 -3.88 8.28 6.43
C HIS A 271 -2.83 9.13 7.15
N PHE A 272 -3.14 10.41 7.36
CA PHE A 272 -2.38 11.33 8.20
C PHE A 272 -3.29 11.98 9.24
N ALA A 273 -3.02 11.77 10.54
CA ALA A 273 -3.77 12.41 11.62
C ALA A 273 -2.96 12.54 12.92
N SER A 274 -3.31 13.51 13.77
CA SER A 274 -2.74 13.66 15.12
C SER A 274 -3.19 12.49 16.02
N LEU A 275 -2.30 11.54 16.24
CA LEU A 275 -2.54 10.39 17.14
C LEU A 275 -2.05 10.61 18.58
N ASP A 276 -1.30 11.68 18.84
CA ASP A 276 -0.93 12.09 20.21
C ASP A 276 -1.08 13.61 20.41
N THR A 277 -1.18 14.00 21.68
CA THR A 277 -1.44 15.38 22.11
C THR A 277 -0.18 16.20 22.37
N ALA A 278 1.01 15.70 22.01
CA ALA A 278 2.29 16.33 22.34
C ALA A 278 2.75 17.39 21.33
N ALA A 279 1.81 17.95 20.56
CA ALA A 279 2.04 18.95 19.50
C ALA A 279 3.10 18.55 18.46
N ARG A 280 3.29 17.25 18.21
CA ARG A 280 4.29 16.74 17.25
C ARG A 280 3.86 16.88 15.78
N GLY A 281 2.58 17.11 15.52
CA GLY A 281 1.95 17.02 14.21
C GLY A 281 1.26 15.67 13.98
N SER A 282 0.86 15.40 12.74
CA SER A 282 0.14 14.21 12.33
C SER A 282 1.09 13.03 12.09
N ALA A 283 0.73 11.86 12.61
CA ALA A 283 1.42 10.60 12.31
C ALA A 283 1.08 10.14 10.89
N ALA A 284 2.02 9.45 10.24
CA ALA A 284 1.75 8.65 9.05
C ALA A 284 1.17 7.30 9.50
N ILE A 285 -0.04 6.98 9.06
CA ILE A 285 -0.85 5.84 9.54
C ILE A 285 -1.07 4.85 8.40
N GLY A 286 -0.66 3.60 8.60
CA GLY A 286 -0.92 2.50 7.67
C GLY A 286 -1.87 1.48 8.27
N ILE A 287 -2.87 1.05 7.50
CA ILE A 287 -3.81 0.00 7.87
C ILE A 287 -3.65 -1.17 6.90
N ASN A 288 -3.58 -2.40 7.39
CA ASN A 288 -3.65 -3.60 6.57
C ASN A 288 -4.67 -4.61 7.14
N ASP A 289 -4.80 -5.77 6.51
CA ASP A 289 -5.76 -6.82 6.87
C ASP A 289 -5.60 -7.37 8.29
N ASN A 290 -4.48 -7.11 8.97
CA ASN A 290 -4.19 -7.62 10.31
C ASN A 290 -4.20 -6.55 11.41
N ARG A 291 -3.77 -5.30 11.14
CA ARG A 291 -3.45 -4.31 12.19
C ARG A 291 -3.56 -2.85 11.73
N VAL A 292 -3.58 -1.93 12.70
CA VAL A 292 -3.38 -0.49 12.48
C VAL A 292 -2.02 -0.08 13.02
N TYR A 293 -1.26 0.65 12.21
CA TYR A 293 0.09 1.10 12.51
C TYR A 293 0.24 2.60 12.33
N ALA A 294 1.19 3.21 13.03
CA ALA A 294 1.61 4.56 12.70
C ALA A 294 3.08 4.83 13.04
N ARG A 295 3.63 5.84 12.37
CA ARG A 295 4.91 6.48 12.68
C ARG A 295 4.63 7.92 13.08
N ASN A 296 4.88 8.28 14.33
CA ASN A 296 4.72 9.65 14.79
C ASN A 296 5.88 10.50 14.22
N PRO A 297 5.64 11.77 13.86
CA PRO A 297 6.68 12.64 13.31
C PRO A 297 7.70 13.07 14.36
N SER A 298 8.92 13.35 13.87
CA SER A 298 10.04 13.93 14.61
C SER A 298 10.49 15.28 14.03
N GLY A 299 9.54 16.09 13.56
CA GLY A 299 9.75 17.47 13.08
C GLY A 299 10.41 17.62 11.69
N SER A 300 11.14 16.60 11.22
CA SER A 300 11.73 16.55 9.88
C SER A 300 11.75 15.14 9.25
N SER A 301 11.00 14.20 9.82
CA SER A 301 10.92 12.79 9.40
C SER A 301 9.80 12.07 10.14
N PHE A 302 9.43 10.87 9.68
CA PHE A 302 8.60 9.94 10.43
C PHE A 302 9.44 8.94 11.22
N GLY A 303 9.09 8.72 12.50
CA GLY A 303 9.88 7.94 13.43
C GLY A 303 9.71 6.41 13.34
N ALA A 304 10.10 5.75 14.44
CA ALA A 304 9.97 4.31 14.60
C ALA A 304 8.51 3.84 14.45
N LEU A 305 8.34 2.61 13.96
CA LEU A 305 7.04 1.98 13.80
C LEU A 305 6.40 1.66 15.16
N ALA A 306 5.17 2.12 15.37
CA ALA A 306 4.30 1.65 16.45
C ALA A 306 3.11 0.87 15.88
N THR A 307 2.79 -0.28 16.49
CA THR A 307 1.48 -0.93 16.32
C THR A 307 0.48 -0.20 17.21
N TRP A 308 -0.52 0.45 16.61
CA TRP A 308 -1.56 1.18 17.33
C TRP A 308 -2.79 0.32 17.62
N SER A 309 -3.08 -0.68 16.79
CA SER A 309 -4.06 -1.74 17.07
C SER A 309 -3.59 -3.08 16.53
N SER A 310 -3.79 -4.15 17.30
CA SER A 310 -3.61 -5.54 16.86
C SER A 310 -4.83 -6.13 16.15
N THR A 311 -5.83 -5.29 15.83
CA THR A 311 -7.03 -5.64 15.09
C THR A 311 -7.09 -4.76 13.84
N PRO A 312 -7.43 -5.29 12.65
CA PRO A 312 -7.63 -4.46 11.46
C PRO A 312 -8.85 -3.56 11.65
N PHE A 313 -8.88 -2.43 10.94
CA PHE A 313 -9.98 -1.48 11.09
C PHE A 313 -10.23 -0.68 9.82
N PHE A 314 -11.24 -1.12 9.06
CA PHE A 314 -11.70 -0.44 7.85
C PHE A 314 -13.22 -0.45 7.77
N GLY A 315 -13.80 0.53 7.08
CA GLY A 315 -15.24 0.60 6.80
C GLY A 315 -15.56 0.28 5.35
N SER A 316 -16.67 -0.43 5.08
CA SER A 316 -17.11 -0.74 3.71
C SER A 316 -17.51 0.47 2.86
N ARG A 317 -17.58 1.67 3.46
CA ARG A 317 -17.82 2.95 2.77
C ARG A 317 -16.67 3.94 2.92
N SER A 318 -16.09 4.06 4.11
CA SER A 318 -14.86 4.82 4.33
C SER A 318 -14.18 4.48 5.65
N THR A 319 -12.87 4.71 5.69
CA THR A 319 -12.04 4.70 6.89
C THR A 319 -11.47 6.10 7.08
N SER A 320 -11.50 6.64 8.30
CA SER A 320 -11.00 7.99 8.60
C SER A 320 -10.53 8.10 10.05
N PHE A 321 -9.87 9.21 10.38
CA PHE A 321 -9.40 9.51 11.74
C PHE A 321 -9.99 10.86 12.15
N ALA A 322 -10.67 10.88 13.30
CA ALA A 322 -11.47 12.02 13.73
C ALA A 322 -11.36 12.25 15.25
N ASN A 323 -11.39 13.50 15.70
CA ASN A 323 -11.43 13.84 17.12
C ASN A 323 -12.83 13.62 17.71
N LEU A 324 -13.14 12.37 18.06
CA LEU A 324 -14.41 12.01 18.69
C LEU A 324 -14.52 12.42 20.16
N GLN A 325 -13.39 12.71 20.82
CA GLN A 325 -13.30 12.76 22.27
C GLN A 325 -13.37 14.17 22.87
N GLY A 326 -13.10 15.22 22.07
CA GLY A 326 -13.24 16.62 22.48
C GLY A 326 -11.94 17.44 22.38
N PRO A 327 -11.95 18.72 22.78
CA PRO A 327 -10.78 19.59 22.74
C PRO A 327 -9.54 18.98 23.41
N GLY A 328 -8.38 19.10 22.76
CA GLY A 328 -7.10 18.59 23.28
C GLY A 328 -6.98 17.06 23.32
N ARG A 329 -7.83 16.33 22.60
CA ARG A 329 -7.75 14.87 22.44
C ARG A 329 -7.24 14.51 21.04
N ALA A 330 -6.54 13.38 20.96
CA ALA A 330 -6.03 12.85 19.71
C ALA A 330 -7.12 12.15 18.87
N ALA A 331 -6.91 12.08 17.56
CA ALA A 331 -7.83 11.46 16.62
C ALA A 331 -8.02 9.96 16.92
N SER A 332 -9.27 9.52 16.86
CA SER A 332 -9.73 8.14 16.98
C SER A 332 -10.11 7.61 15.60
N ALA A 333 -9.93 6.32 15.34
CA ALA A 333 -10.28 5.76 14.04
C ALA A 333 -11.81 5.62 13.90
N VAL A 334 -12.35 5.89 12.72
CA VAL A 334 -13.77 5.76 12.35
C VAL A 334 -13.90 4.90 11.09
N ALA A 335 -14.76 3.88 11.16
CA ALA A 335 -15.11 3.00 10.05
C ALA A 335 -16.61 3.12 9.74
N ILE A 336 -16.92 3.71 8.59
CA ILE A 336 -18.29 3.86 8.09
C ILE A 336 -18.60 2.68 7.18
N ASN A 337 -19.70 1.98 7.47
CA ASN A 337 -20.12 0.78 6.76
C ASN A 337 -21.56 0.94 6.24
N ASP A 338 -21.97 0.05 5.33
CA ASP A 338 -23.33 0.00 4.77
C ASP A 338 -24.46 -0.08 5.82
N SER A 339 -24.15 -0.54 7.03
CA SER A 339 -25.12 -0.83 8.10
C SER A 339 -24.84 -0.16 9.43
N SER A 340 -23.65 0.43 9.63
CA SER A 340 -23.20 0.87 10.95
C SER A 340 -21.99 1.80 10.90
N ILE A 341 -21.80 2.58 11.96
CA ILE A 341 -20.55 3.29 12.23
C ILE A 341 -19.86 2.61 13.41
N TRP A 342 -18.60 2.23 13.21
CA TRP A 342 -17.71 1.73 14.25
C TRP A 342 -16.58 2.72 14.49
N VAL A 343 -16.00 2.69 15.69
CA VAL A 343 -14.84 3.50 16.07
C VAL A 343 -13.83 2.67 16.85
N MET A 344 -12.55 3.05 16.79
CA MET A 344 -11.56 2.68 17.81
C MET A 344 -11.14 3.95 18.55
N LEU A 345 -11.50 4.06 19.84
CA LEU A 345 -11.16 5.23 20.65
C LEU A 345 -9.66 5.27 20.98
N ASN A 346 -9.04 6.43 20.76
CA ASN A 346 -7.62 6.64 21.07
C ASN A 346 -7.40 6.82 22.58
N SER A 347 -6.40 6.14 23.14
CA SER A 347 -6.01 6.18 24.56
C SER A 347 -4.96 7.26 24.88
N GLY A 348 -4.33 7.84 23.85
CA GLY A 348 -3.12 8.66 23.91
C GLY A 348 -1.84 7.89 23.52
N THR A 349 -1.90 6.56 23.45
CA THR A 349 -0.75 5.69 23.06
C THR A 349 -1.12 4.52 22.14
N THR A 350 -2.41 4.19 22.05
CA THR A 350 -2.98 3.05 21.32
C THR A 350 -4.42 3.35 20.89
N LEU A 351 -4.94 2.58 19.94
CA LEU A 351 -6.36 2.52 19.62
C LEU A 351 -7.01 1.38 20.43
N GLY A 352 -8.15 1.65 21.05
CA GLY A 352 -8.93 0.66 21.79
C GLY A 352 -9.67 -0.33 20.89
N ALA A 353 -10.30 -1.33 21.50
CA ALA A 353 -11.11 -2.32 20.77
C ALA A 353 -12.27 -1.65 19.99
N PRO A 354 -12.73 -2.25 18.85
CA PRO A 354 -13.83 -1.71 18.05
C PRO A 354 -15.12 -1.52 18.86
N GLN A 355 -15.73 -0.34 18.78
CA GLN A 355 -17.01 0.00 19.39
C GLN A 355 -18.00 0.44 18.31
N ARG A 356 -19.21 -0.14 18.29
CA ARG A 356 -20.26 0.28 17.37
C ARG A 356 -20.99 1.51 17.92
N TRP A 357 -20.65 2.69 17.40
CA TRP A 357 -21.25 3.97 17.80
C TRP A 357 -22.58 4.27 17.08
N SER A 358 -22.88 3.60 15.96
CA SER A 358 -24.21 3.64 15.34
C SER A 358 -24.58 2.29 14.70
N ALA A 359 -25.85 1.90 14.85
CA ALA A 359 -26.48 0.76 14.16
C ALA A 359 -27.41 1.21 13.01
N VAL A 360 -27.38 2.50 12.67
CA VAL A 360 -28.19 3.09 11.59
C VAL A 360 -27.26 3.31 10.38
N PRO A 361 -27.63 2.85 9.17
CA PRO A 361 -26.91 3.17 7.94
C PRO A 361 -26.77 4.69 7.77
N PHE A 362 -25.54 5.18 7.60
CA PHE A 362 -25.29 6.61 7.48
C PHE A 362 -24.06 6.91 6.62
N PHE A 363 -24.32 7.26 5.37
CA PHE A 363 -23.35 7.74 4.40
C PHE A 363 -24.09 8.60 3.37
N GLY A 364 -23.41 9.59 2.79
CA GLY A 364 -23.97 10.45 1.75
C GLY A 364 -23.80 9.88 0.35
N SER A 365 -24.70 10.22 -0.58
CA SER A 365 -24.56 9.88 -2.02
C SER A 365 -23.44 10.64 -2.73
N ARG A 366 -22.90 11.70 -2.12
CA ARG A 366 -21.82 12.54 -2.67
C ARG A 366 -20.56 12.53 -1.82
N ALA A 367 -20.69 12.62 -0.50
CA ALA A 367 -19.58 12.52 0.44
C ALA A 367 -20.08 12.13 1.84
N THR A 368 -19.21 11.53 2.64
CA THR A 368 -19.42 11.38 4.09
C THR A 368 -18.17 11.85 4.80
N VAL A 369 -18.30 12.82 5.71
CA VAL A 369 -17.17 13.48 6.36
C VAL A 369 -17.37 13.52 7.88
N MET A 370 -16.26 13.53 8.61
CA MET A 370 -16.23 13.81 10.05
C MET A 370 -15.83 15.27 10.23
N ALA A 371 -16.57 16.03 11.03
CA ALA A 371 -16.22 17.42 11.37
C ALA A 371 -16.95 17.92 12.63
N ASP A 372 -16.35 18.85 13.36
CA ASP A 372 -17.01 19.57 14.46
C ASP A 372 -18.00 20.59 13.89
N VAL A 373 -19.29 20.25 13.84
CA VAL A 373 -20.37 21.09 13.29
C VAL A 373 -21.22 21.79 14.34
N ASP A 374 -21.02 21.51 15.64
CA ASP A 374 -21.73 22.16 16.74
C ASP A 374 -20.84 23.09 17.58
N GLY A 375 -19.50 22.99 17.44
CA GLY A 375 -18.51 23.78 18.16
C GLY A 375 -18.10 23.15 19.50
N SER A 376 -18.38 21.85 19.69
CA SER A 376 -18.09 21.10 20.91
C SER A 376 -16.63 20.63 21.02
N GLY A 377 -15.85 20.78 19.94
CA GLY A 377 -14.57 20.12 19.74
C GLY A 377 -14.67 18.61 19.50
N ARG A 378 -15.88 18.08 19.26
CA ARG A 378 -16.14 16.67 18.93
C ARG A 378 -16.61 16.55 17.50
N GLU A 379 -15.89 15.78 16.70
CA GLU A 379 -16.26 15.59 15.31
C GLU A 379 -17.47 14.66 15.18
N SER A 380 -18.47 15.16 14.46
CA SER A 380 -19.76 14.54 14.19
C SER A 380 -19.79 14.01 12.76
N ALA A 381 -20.61 13.00 12.48
CA ALA A 381 -20.68 12.43 11.14
C ALA A 381 -21.68 13.23 10.28
N VAL A 382 -21.26 13.63 9.08
CA VAL A 382 -22.07 14.40 8.13
C VAL A 382 -22.19 13.65 6.81
N ALA A 383 -23.43 13.35 6.42
CA ALA A 383 -23.78 12.69 5.15
C ALA A 383 -24.28 13.74 4.16
N ILE A 384 -23.57 13.89 3.04
CA ILE A 384 -23.85 14.86 1.98
C ILE A 384 -24.44 14.12 0.78
N ASN A 385 -25.69 14.43 0.45
CA ASN A 385 -26.44 13.85 -0.67
C ASN A 385 -26.68 14.89 -1.77
N ASP A 386 -27.22 14.43 -2.90
CA ASP A 386 -27.59 15.28 -4.05
C ASP A 386 -28.49 16.48 -3.69
N PHE A 387 -29.41 16.31 -2.73
CA PHE A 387 -30.41 17.31 -2.35
C PHE A 387 -30.64 17.41 -0.82
N SER A 388 -29.72 16.90 0.00
CA SER A 388 -29.81 17.05 1.45
C SER A 388 -28.47 16.87 2.16
N VAL A 389 -28.33 17.55 3.30
CA VAL A 389 -27.25 17.33 4.26
C VAL A 389 -27.87 16.82 5.55
N TRP A 390 -27.37 15.69 6.04
CA TRP A 390 -27.77 15.07 7.30
C TRP A 390 -26.59 15.03 8.26
N VAL A 391 -26.86 15.16 9.55
CA VAL A 391 -25.87 15.12 10.62
C VAL A 391 -26.30 14.10 11.67
N MET A 392 -25.35 13.27 12.09
CA MET A 392 -25.37 12.51 13.33
C MET A 392 -24.44 13.22 14.32
N LEU A 393 -24.99 13.92 15.31
CA LEU A 393 -24.18 14.63 16.31
C LEU A 393 -23.44 13.66 17.23
N ASN A 394 -22.23 14.03 17.62
CA ASN A 394 -21.39 13.27 18.54
C ASN A 394 -21.69 13.66 20.00
N ASN A 395 -22.56 12.90 20.66
CA ASN A 395 -22.92 13.12 22.07
C ASN A 395 -21.80 12.75 23.08
N GLY A 396 -20.61 12.38 22.59
CA GLY A 396 -19.44 11.99 23.40
C GLY A 396 -19.42 10.53 23.85
N SER A 397 -20.46 9.75 23.57
CA SER A 397 -20.54 8.31 23.83
C SER A 397 -20.98 7.46 22.62
N GLY A 398 -21.40 8.13 21.55
CA GLY A 398 -21.99 7.55 20.36
C GLY A 398 -22.51 8.65 19.43
N PHE A 399 -23.29 8.26 18.43
CA PHE A 399 -23.92 9.17 17.48
C PHE A 399 -25.43 9.29 17.73
N ASP A 400 -25.93 10.52 17.75
CA ASP A 400 -27.36 10.83 17.85
C ASP A 400 -28.11 10.48 16.55
N PRO A 401 -29.45 10.30 16.60
CA PRO A 401 -30.25 9.98 15.41
C PRO A 401 -30.08 11.00 14.27
N PRO A 402 -30.04 10.56 13.00
CA PRO A 402 -29.88 11.43 11.84
C PRO A 402 -30.88 12.59 11.81
N THR A 403 -30.35 13.81 11.77
CA THR A 403 -31.14 15.04 11.65
C THR A 403 -30.78 15.73 10.35
N GLN A 404 -31.77 16.13 9.54
CA GLN A 404 -31.52 16.89 8.31
C GLN A 404 -31.18 18.34 8.66
N TRP A 405 -29.99 18.80 8.28
CA TRP A 405 -29.51 20.17 8.52
C TRP A 405 -29.60 21.06 7.28
N SER A 406 -29.83 20.49 6.10
CA SER A 406 -30.15 21.25 4.88
C SER A 406 -30.91 20.41 3.84
N SER A 407 -31.69 21.08 3.00
CA SER A 407 -32.29 20.54 1.76
C SER A 407 -31.70 21.18 0.49
N ALA A 408 -30.55 21.85 0.60
CA ALA A 408 -29.84 22.40 -0.55
C ALA A 408 -29.14 21.29 -1.34
N GLN A 409 -29.02 21.48 -2.66
CA GLN A 409 -28.06 20.77 -3.48
C GLN A 409 -26.67 21.37 -3.21
N PHE A 410 -25.76 20.59 -2.63
CA PHE A 410 -24.41 21.07 -2.31
C PHE A 410 -23.37 19.94 -2.35
N TYR A 411 -22.51 19.98 -3.36
CA TYR A 411 -21.31 19.16 -3.51
C TYR A 411 -20.40 19.82 -4.57
N GLY A 412 -19.11 19.53 -4.55
CA GLY A 412 -18.14 20.03 -5.53
C GLY A 412 -17.78 19.00 -6.60
N SER A 413 -17.56 19.45 -7.85
CA SER A 413 -17.06 18.59 -8.93
C SER A 413 -15.59 18.17 -8.75
N GLN A 414 -14.81 18.94 -7.98
CA GLN A 414 -13.38 18.73 -7.75
C GLN A 414 -13.05 18.37 -6.28
N GLY A 415 -14.04 18.42 -5.38
CA GLY A 415 -13.91 18.04 -3.98
C GLY A 415 -15.02 18.61 -3.10
N THR A 416 -15.43 17.85 -2.08
CA THR A 416 -16.43 18.27 -1.08
C THR A 416 -15.88 18.03 0.32
N TYR A 417 -15.84 19.07 1.15
CA TYR A 417 -15.15 19.07 2.44
C TYR A 417 -16.02 19.71 3.54
N ALA A 418 -15.59 19.55 4.79
CA ALA A 418 -16.12 20.29 5.94
C ALA A 418 -14.95 20.87 6.73
N ALA A 419 -14.95 22.17 6.98
CA ALA A 419 -13.93 22.84 7.79
C ALA A 419 -14.41 24.20 8.33
N VAL A 420 -13.74 24.72 9.36
CA VAL A 420 -13.97 26.09 9.86
C VAL A 420 -13.44 27.08 8.83
N VAL A 421 -14.27 28.05 8.40
CA VAL A 421 -13.88 29.07 7.40
C VAL A 421 -14.20 30.50 7.80
N ASP A 422 -15.17 30.69 8.72
CA ASP A 422 -15.59 31.98 9.26
C ASP A 422 -14.87 32.33 10.58
N GLY A 423 -14.34 31.33 11.29
CA GLY A 423 -13.78 31.46 12.63
C GLY A 423 -14.82 31.26 13.74
N SER A 424 -16.02 30.73 13.45
CA SER A 424 -17.02 30.39 14.47
C SER A 424 -16.73 29.09 15.23
N HIS A 425 -15.56 28.49 15.01
CA HIS A 425 -15.15 27.15 15.47
C HIS A 425 -16.07 25.99 15.03
N ARG A 426 -17.07 26.25 14.17
CA ARG A 426 -17.97 25.23 13.60
C ARG A 426 -17.65 25.04 12.13
N ALA A 427 -17.52 23.79 11.70
CA ALA A 427 -17.27 23.46 10.31
C ALA A 427 -18.47 23.81 9.43
N SER A 428 -18.20 24.56 8.36
CA SER A 428 -19.11 24.75 7.24
C SER A 428 -18.73 23.78 6.12
N LEU A 429 -19.67 23.45 5.22
CA LEU A 429 -19.34 22.61 4.08
C LEU A 429 -18.74 23.45 2.95
N ILE A 430 -17.78 22.90 2.21
CA ILE A 430 -17.05 23.56 1.14
C ILE A 430 -17.13 22.68 -0.11
N ALA A 431 -17.51 23.27 -1.24
CA ALA A 431 -17.66 22.61 -2.53
C ALA A 431 -16.75 23.29 -3.56
N ILE A 432 -15.67 22.61 -3.93
CA ILE A 432 -14.73 23.10 -4.96
C ILE A 432 -15.20 22.58 -6.33
N ASN A 433 -15.37 23.50 -7.27
CA ASN A 433 -15.90 23.23 -8.60
C ASN A 433 -15.02 23.85 -9.69
N ASP A 434 -15.20 23.39 -10.92
CA ASP A 434 -14.47 23.88 -12.11
C ASP A 434 -14.59 25.40 -12.36
N ALA A 435 -15.62 26.04 -11.80
CA ALA A 435 -15.92 27.47 -11.95
C ALA A 435 -15.76 28.29 -10.66
N GLY A 436 -15.34 27.70 -9.53
CA GLY A 436 -15.23 28.41 -8.26
C GLY A 436 -15.43 27.56 -7.01
N ILE A 437 -15.22 28.19 -5.86
CA ILE A 437 -15.42 27.58 -4.54
C ILE A 437 -16.70 28.15 -3.92
N TRP A 438 -17.55 27.24 -3.42
CA TRP A 438 -18.79 27.57 -2.72
C TRP A 438 -18.75 27.05 -1.29
N VAL A 439 -19.45 27.73 -0.39
CA VAL A 439 -19.59 27.36 1.03
C VAL A 439 -21.06 27.23 1.38
N LEU A 440 -21.42 26.17 2.13
CA LEU A 440 -22.71 26.03 2.80
C LEU A 440 -22.51 26.44 4.27
N PRO A 441 -22.84 27.70 4.66
CA PRO A 441 -22.43 28.26 5.94
C PRO A 441 -23.17 27.59 7.10
N ASN A 442 -22.43 27.22 8.14
CA ASN A 442 -23.00 26.64 9.36
C ASN A 442 -23.57 27.74 10.26
N LEU A 443 -24.88 27.67 10.53
CA LEU A 443 -25.60 28.65 11.34
C LEU A 443 -25.61 28.29 12.83
N GLY A 444 -25.26 27.04 13.18
CA GLY A 444 -25.38 26.45 14.51
C GLY A 444 -26.66 25.62 14.62
N GLY A 445 -26.58 24.33 14.27
CA GLY A 445 -27.73 23.41 14.22
C GLY A 445 -28.43 23.31 12.86
N SER A 446 -27.98 24.07 11.85
CA SER A 446 -28.42 23.96 10.45
C SER A 446 -27.39 24.60 9.51
N PHE A 447 -27.45 24.29 8.21
CA PHE A 447 -26.66 24.98 7.19
C PHE A 447 -27.55 25.91 6.33
N GLY A 448 -27.05 27.13 6.10
CA GLY A 448 -27.70 28.16 5.29
C GLY A 448 -27.64 27.91 3.77
N PRO A 449 -28.12 28.86 2.96
CA PRO A 449 -28.07 28.76 1.50
C PRO A 449 -26.62 28.87 0.97
N PRO A 450 -26.25 28.16 -0.13
CA PRO A 450 -24.91 28.22 -0.71
C PRO A 450 -24.45 29.65 -1.00
N GLN A 451 -23.20 29.96 -0.62
CA GLN A 451 -22.53 31.24 -0.87
C GLN A 451 -21.33 31.03 -1.80
N PRO A 452 -21.11 31.86 -2.84
CA PRO A 452 -19.87 31.84 -3.61
C PRO A 452 -18.75 32.50 -2.81
N TRP A 453 -17.58 31.85 -2.71
CA TRP A 453 -16.41 32.33 -1.96
C TRP A 453 -15.17 32.56 -2.85
N ALA A 454 -15.10 31.91 -4.01
CA ALA A 454 -14.16 32.22 -5.09
C ALA A 454 -14.84 32.02 -6.44
N GLY A 455 -14.58 32.91 -7.41
CA GLY A 455 -15.16 32.87 -8.77
C GLY A 455 -14.20 32.40 -9.87
N SER A 456 -13.07 31.81 -9.47
CA SER A 456 -11.98 31.33 -10.32
C SER A 456 -11.91 29.81 -10.35
N ARG A 457 -11.47 29.23 -11.47
CA ARG A 457 -11.10 27.81 -11.54
C ARG A 457 -9.90 27.56 -10.63
N PHE A 458 -10.11 26.85 -9.52
CA PHE A 458 -9.05 26.45 -8.60
C PHE A 458 -9.18 24.96 -8.24
N PHE A 459 -8.27 24.15 -8.82
CA PHE A 459 -8.07 22.74 -8.44
C PHE A 459 -6.71 22.25 -8.97
N GLY A 460 -6.19 21.16 -8.39
CA GLY A 460 -4.90 20.57 -8.73
C GLY A 460 -4.99 19.30 -9.56
N THR A 461 -4.03 19.06 -10.46
CA THR A 461 -3.96 17.82 -11.26
C THR A 461 -3.62 16.56 -10.46
N ARG A 462 -3.12 16.70 -9.22
CA ARG A 462 -2.76 15.58 -8.31
C ARG A 462 -3.57 15.54 -7.03
N GLY A 463 -4.24 16.63 -6.68
CA GLY A 463 -5.16 16.69 -5.56
C GLY A 463 -5.56 18.12 -5.24
N THR A 464 -6.77 18.26 -4.70
CA THR A 464 -7.32 19.54 -4.24
C THR A 464 -7.82 19.34 -2.82
N PHE A 465 -7.48 20.26 -1.92
CA PHE A 465 -7.68 20.08 -0.49
C PHE A 465 -8.16 21.39 0.15
N VAL A 466 -8.70 21.29 1.37
CA VAL A 466 -8.87 22.44 2.26
C VAL A 466 -8.17 22.14 3.59
N ALA A 467 -7.40 23.09 4.09
CA ALA A 467 -6.67 22.95 5.35
C ALA A 467 -6.28 24.32 5.91
N ASP A 468 -6.04 24.40 7.22
CA ASP A 468 -5.38 25.57 7.79
C ASP A 468 -3.90 25.57 7.35
N ILE A 469 -3.48 26.62 6.65
CA ILE A 469 -2.13 26.79 6.07
C ILE A 469 -1.42 28.05 6.57
N ASP A 470 -2.06 28.85 7.42
CA ASP A 470 -1.49 30.06 8.00
C ASP A 470 -1.46 30.04 9.55
N GLY A 471 -2.17 29.10 10.17
CA GLY A 471 -2.31 28.92 11.62
C GLY A 471 -3.45 29.75 12.22
N SER A 472 -4.38 30.23 11.40
CA SER A 472 -5.47 31.13 11.83
C SER A 472 -6.72 30.44 12.37
N GLY A 473 -6.76 29.11 12.40
CA GLY A 473 -7.94 28.30 12.70
C GLY A 473 -8.97 28.26 11.58
N ARG A 474 -8.61 28.70 10.35
CA ARG A 474 -9.49 28.76 9.19
C ARG A 474 -8.87 28.05 7.98
N ALA A 475 -9.64 27.15 7.38
CA ALA A 475 -9.21 26.46 6.19
C ALA A 475 -9.14 27.40 4.98
N SER A 476 -8.06 27.25 4.21
CA SER A 476 -7.84 27.79 2.86
C SER A 476 -7.84 26.65 1.84
N ALA A 477 -7.98 26.96 0.55
CA ALA A 477 -7.95 25.94 -0.50
C ALA A 477 -6.52 25.73 -1.04
N VAL A 478 -6.13 24.48 -1.28
CA VAL A 478 -4.80 24.07 -1.77
C VAL A 478 -4.94 23.17 -2.99
N ALA A 479 -4.17 23.45 -4.05
CA ALA A 479 -4.17 22.72 -5.31
C ALA A 479 -2.75 22.19 -5.62
N ILE A 480 -2.55 20.88 -5.47
CA ILE A 480 -1.31 20.19 -5.79
C ILE A 480 -1.36 19.75 -7.26
N ASN A 481 -0.40 20.22 -8.05
CA ASN A 481 -0.25 19.92 -9.47
C ASN A 481 1.11 19.29 -9.74
N ASP A 482 1.26 18.62 -10.89
CA ASP A 482 2.49 17.94 -11.30
C ASP A 482 3.75 18.78 -11.09
N SER A 483 3.71 20.07 -11.49
CA SER A 483 4.85 20.99 -11.48
C SER A 483 4.81 22.06 -10.37
N GLY A 484 3.94 21.93 -9.37
CA GLY A 484 3.92 22.85 -8.22
C GLY A 484 2.57 22.98 -7.51
N ILE A 485 2.57 23.78 -6.45
CA ILE A 485 1.43 23.90 -5.52
C ILE A 485 0.92 25.33 -5.52
N TRP A 486 -0.40 25.50 -5.57
CA TRP A 486 -1.11 26.77 -5.48
C TRP A 486 -2.03 26.80 -4.26
N VAL A 487 -2.28 28.00 -3.73
CA VAL A 487 -3.14 28.25 -2.56
C VAL A 487 -4.05 29.45 -2.85
N GLU A 488 -5.34 29.30 -2.57
CA GLU A 488 -6.31 30.41 -2.43
C GLU A 488 -6.53 30.63 -0.91
N SER A 489 -5.78 31.56 -0.31
CA SER A 489 -5.79 31.82 1.14
C SER A 489 -7.13 32.39 1.62
N ASN A 490 -7.62 31.92 2.77
CA ASN A 490 -8.82 32.47 3.40
C ASN A 490 -8.56 33.91 3.87
N THR A 491 -9.43 34.85 3.51
CA THR A 491 -9.27 36.28 3.86
C THR A 491 -9.72 36.61 5.28
N GLY A 492 -10.43 35.70 5.95
CA GLY A 492 -11.18 36.00 7.19
C GLY A 492 -12.39 36.92 6.99
N ALA A 493 -12.65 37.39 5.76
CA ALA A 493 -13.68 38.37 5.43
C ALA A 493 -14.84 37.81 4.59
N GLY A 494 -15.00 36.47 4.55
CA GLY A 494 -16.08 35.80 3.82
C GLY A 494 -15.76 35.46 2.36
N GLY A 495 -14.50 35.11 2.06
CA GLY A 495 -14.06 34.69 0.74
C GLY A 495 -12.58 34.30 0.71
N PHE A 496 -12.12 33.76 -0.41
CA PHE A 496 -10.70 33.44 -0.62
C PHE A 496 -9.97 34.52 -1.46
N ALA A 497 -8.68 34.67 -1.22
CA ALA A 497 -7.78 35.51 -2.01
C ALA A 497 -7.46 34.85 -3.35
N ALA A 498 -7.00 35.63 -4.33
CA ALA A 498 -6.62 35.13 -5.64
C ALA A 498 -5.46 34.09 -5.56
N PRO A 499 -5.42 33.07 -6.46
CA PRO A 499 -4.43 32.00 -6.40
C PRO A 499 -2.97 32.48 -6.36
N GLN A 500 -2.22 32.02 -5.37
CA GLN A 500 -0.78 32.23 -5.26
C GLN A 500 -0.03 30.90 -5.40
N ARG A 501 1.05 30.87 -6.17
CA ARG A 501 1.90 29.68 -6.33
C ARG A 501 2.90 29.60 -5.17
N TRP A 502 2.66 28.68 -4.25
CA TRP A 502 3.48 28.48 -3.04
C TRP A 502 4.64 27.50 -3.25
N ALA A 503 4.63 26.69 -4.33
CA ALA A 503 5.73 25.78 -4.67
C ALA A 503 5.98 25.66 -6.18
N THR A 504 7.23 25.38 -6.55
CA THR A 504 7.67 25.11 -7.93
C THR A 504 8.39 23.75 -8.05
N GLY A 505 8.41 23.22 -9.27
CA GLY A 505 9.01 21.93 -9.57
C GLY A 505 8.16 20.75 -9.10
N ASP A 506 8.59 19.56 -9.48
CA ASP A 506 7.76 18.36 -9.38
C ASP A 506 7.41 17.98 -7.93
N PHE A 507 6.18 17.50 -7.72
CA PHE A 507 5.71 16.98 -6.44
C PHE A 507 4.47 16.08 -6.59
N TYR A 508 4.69 14.80 -6.93
CA TYR A 508 3.64 13.79 -7.08
C TYR A 508 4.14 12.40 -6.69
N SER A 509 3.19 11.52 -6.38
CA SER A 509 3.38 10.07 -6.16
C SER A 509 2.03 9.38 -6.45
N SER A 510 1.78 8.19 -5.92
CA SER A 510 0.46 7.52 -5.99
C SER A 510 -0.64 8.38 -5.33
N TRP A 511 -0.35 8.97 -4.17
CA TRP A 511 -1.28 9.74 -3.35
C TRP A 511 -0.72 11.11 -2.99
N ALA A 512 -1.60 12.05 -2.69
CA ALA A 512 -1.29 13.39 -2.21
C ALA A 512 -2.17 13.75 -1.00
N TYR A 513 -1.61 14.47 -0.03
CA TYR A 513 -2.29 14.90 1.19
C TYR A 513 -1.83 16.29 1.62
N VAL A 514 -2.63 16.95 2.47
CA VAL A 514 -2.27 18.20 3.14
C VAL A 514 -2.63 18.07 4.62
N ALA A 515 -1.62 18.09 5.50
CA ALA A 515 -1.78 17.95 6.95
C ALA A 515 -0.62 18.63 7.69
N ASP A 516 -0.85 19.12 8.91
CA ASP A 516 0.27 19.50 9.80
C ASP A 516 0.98 18.21 10.24
N VAL A 517 2.24 18.03 9.82
CA VAL A 517 3.11 16.90 10.16
C VAL A 517 4.39 17.34 10.88
N ASP A 518 4.64 18.63 11.03
CA ASP A 518 5.83 19.16 11.74
C ASP A 518 5.49 19.80 13.11
N GLY A 519 4.20 19.90 13.45
CA GLY A 519 3.72 20.48 14.70
C GLY A 519 3.65 22.00 14.67
N SER A 520 3.80 22.63 13.50
CA SER A 520 3.81 24.09 13.37
C SER A 520 2.43 24.75 13.46
N GLY A 521 1.35 23.97 13.55
CA GLY A 521 -0.02 24.46 13.47
C GLY A 521 -0.46 24.83 12.04
N ARG A 522 0.35 24.49 11.02
CA ARG A 522 0.12 24.85 9.62
C ARG A 522 0.29 23.62 8.74
N ALA A 523 -0.71 23.32 7.93
CA ALA A 523 -0.66 22.13 7.10
C ALA A 523 0.42 22.23 6.02
N SER A 524 1.22 21.17 5.93
CA SER A 524 2.27 20.95 4.93
C SER A 524 1.75 20.06 3.80
N ALA A 525 2.35 20.16 2.63
CA ALA A 525 1.97 19.34 1.48
C ALA A 525 2.77 18.02 1.47
N ILE A 526 2.11 16.91 1.19
CA ILE A 526 2.63 15.55 1.34
C ILE A 526 2.31 14.74 0.08
N VAL A 527 3.22 13.89 -0.38
CA VAL A 527 2.93 12.83 -1.36
C VAL A 527 3.47 11.48 -0.88
N ALA A 528 2.75 10.41 -1.20
CA ALA A 528 2.97 9.07 -0.69
C ALA A 528 2.81 8.01 -1.80
N GLY A 529 3.62 6.94 -1.77
CA GLY A 529 3.56 5.85 -2.74
C GLY A 529 4.77 4.90 -2.64
N PRO A 530 5.22 4.27 -3.74
CA PRO A 530 6.27 3.24 -3.70
C PRO A 530 7.64 3.81 -3.32
N GLY A 531 7.89 5.09 -3.60
CA GLY A 531 9.08 5.85 -3.18
C GLY A 531 8.99 6.41 -1.75
N GLY A 532 8.02 5.97 -0.95
CA GLY A 532 7.79 6.43 0.41
C GLY A 532 7.10 7.80 0.51
N ILE A 533 7.34 8.52 1.60
CA ILE A 533 6.66 9.78 1.93
C ILE A 533 7.61 10.97 1.73
N TRP A 534 7.18 11.90 0.88
CA TRP A 534 7.85 13.19 0.67
C TRP A 534 6.97 14.32 1.20
N VAL A 535 7.58 15.28 1.89
CA VAL A 535 6.91 16.43 2.47
C VAL A 535 7.54 17.71 1.93
N ARG A 536 6.73 18.70 1.57
CA ARG A 536 7.16 20.10 1.44
C ARG A 536 6.59 20.87 2.62
N ARG A 537 7.43 21.12 3.63
CA ARG A 537 7.02 21.84 4.85
C ARG A 537 6.47 23.22 4.55
N ASN A 538 5.47 23.64 5.30
CA ASN A 538 4.87 24.97 5.23
C ASN A 538 5.71 25.98 6.03
N LEU A 539 6.30 26.94 5.33
CA LEU A 539 7.20 27.94 5.92
C LEU A 539 6.43 29.18 6.42
N GLY A 540 5.12 29.28 6.15
CA GLY A 540 4.29 30.45 6.45
C GLY A 540 4.23 31.42 5.27
N GLY A 541 3.52 31.05 4.21
CA GLY A 541 3.41 31.83 2.96
C GLY A 541 4.07 31.18 1.74
N ALA A 542 4.78 30.07 1.93
CA ALA A 542 5.34 29.22 0.86
C ALA A 542 5.55 27.79 1.38
N PHE A 543 5.65 26.84 0.45
CA PHE A 543 6.10 25.47 0.77
C PHE A 543 7.57 25.30 0.38
N GLY A 544 8.31 24.52 1.18
CA GLY A 544 9.74 24.29 0.98
C GLY A 544 10.10 23.41 -0.23
N ALA A 545 11.38 23.04 -0.28
CA ALA A 545 11.87 21.96 -1.13
C ALA A 545 11.26 20.61 -0.67
N PRO A 546 11.20 19.59 -1.56
CA PRO A 546 10.82 18.24 -1.15
C PRO A 546 11.84 17.65 -0.17
N GLU A 547 11.35 17.16 0.97
CA GLU A 547 12.12 16.46 2.00
C GLU A 547 11.65 15.00 2.04
N HIS A 548 12.58 14.04 2.02
CA HIS A 548 12.25 12.61 2.08
C HIS A 548 12.07 12.18 3.53
N TRP A 549 10.83 12.21 4.01
CA TRP A 549 10.50 12.00 5.43
C TRP A 549 10.39 10.52 5.81
N PHE A 550 10.17 9.64 4.84
CA PHE A 550 10.14 8.19 5.02
C PHE A 550 10.55 7.47 3.71
N PRO A 551 11.59 6.60 3.73
CA PRO A 551 12.18 6.05 2.51
C PRO A 551 11.67 4.67 2.09
N GLU A 552 10.92 3.96 2.93
CA GLU A 552 10.31 2.66 2.59
C GLU A 552 8.95 2.92 1.88
N PRO A 553 8.40 1.98 1.10
CA PRO A 553 7.10 2.16 0.45
C PRO A 553 5.97 2.51 1.44
N PHE A 554 5.16 3.51 1.08
CA PHE A 554 3.94 3.88 1.81
C PHE A 554 2.84 4.13 0.78
N ASP A 555 2.35 3.03 0.22
CA ASP A 555 1.30 2.99 -0.80
C ASP A 555 0.16 2.10 -0.30
N GLY A 556 -1.08 2.48 -0.60
CA GLY A 556 -2.30 1.78 -0.20
C GLY A 556 -3.25 1.56 -1.38
N THR A 557 -4.36 0.86 -1.17
CA THR A 557 -5.40 0.68 -2.21
C THR A 557 -6.61 1.61 -2.04
N HIS A 558 -6.73 2.31 -0.91
CA HIS A 558 -7.86 3.17 -0.51
C HIS A 558 -7.41 4.41 0.28
#